data_AF-A0A432LBB7-F1
#
_entry.id   AF-A0A432LBB7-F1
#
_cell.length_a   1.000
_cell.length_b   1.000
_cell.length_c   1.000
_cell.angle_alpha   90.00
_cell.angle_beta   90.00
_cell.angle_gamma   90.00
#
_symmetry.space_group_name_H-M   'P 1'
#
loop_
_entity.id
_entity.type
_entity.pdbx_description
1 polymer ?
#
loop_
_entity_poly.entity_id
_entity_poly.type
_entity_poly.pdbx_seq_one_letter_code
_entity_poly.pdbx_strand_id
1 'polypeptide(L)' 'MEIYKNMIEQLKKREVKSIEIKKEEFLQFREVLVKDELFKHFRGEAKQGGNVVFTFLDQPRS' A
#
# COMPACT_ATOMS: atom_id res chain seq x y z
N MET A 1 -11.48 7.19 5.77
CA MET A 1 -10.58 6.06 6.12
C MET A 1 -10.92 4.77 5.39
N GLU A 2 -12.19 4.49 5.02
CA GLU A 2 -12.57 3.26 4.30
C GLU A 2 -11.94 3.12 2.91
N ILE A 3 -11.62 4.23 2.24
CA ILE A 3 -10.99 4.24 0.91
C ILE A 3 -9.65 3.51 0.93
N TYR A 4 -8.75 3.83 1.87
CA TYR A 4 -7.43 3.18 1.96
C TYR A 4 -7.53 1.69 2.28
N LYS A 5 -8.50 1.31 3.12
CA LYS A 5 -8.76 -0.10 3.42
C LYS A 5 -9.22 -0.85 2.16
N ASN A 6 -10.09 -0.25 1.36
CA ASN A 6 -10.52 -0.84 0.09
C ASN A 6 -9.35 -0.96 -0.90
N MET A 7 -8.49 0.06 -1.01
CA MET A 7 -7.28 -0.02 -1.86
C MET A 7 -6.35 -1.16 -1.45
N ILE A 8 -6.12 -1.33 -0.14
CA ILE A 8 -5.32 -2.44 0.42
C ILE A 8 -5.95 -3.79 0.08
N GLU A 9 -7.27 -3.93 0.24
CA GLU A 9 -8.00 -5.15 -0.07
C GLU A 9 -7.94 -5.49 -1.57
N GLN A 10 -8.09 -4.50 -2.45
CA GLN A 10 -7.94 -4.69 -3.91
C GLN A 10 -6.52 -5.13 -4.29
N LEU A 11 -5.50 -4.57 -3.63
CA LEU A 11 -4.10 -4.98 -3.81
C LEU A 11 -3.90 -6.44 -3.36
N LYS A 12 -4.44 -6.82 -2.20
CA LYS A 12 -4.36 -8.19 -1.64
C LYS A 12 -5.07 -9.20 -2.54
N LYS A 13 -6.26 -8.86 -3.02
CA LYS A 13 -7.04 -9.68 -3.96
C LYS A 13 -6.46 -9.73 -5.36
N ARG A 14 -5.41 -8.94 -5.64
CA ARG A 14 -4.81 -8.77 -6.98
C ARG A 14 -5.78 -8.23 -8.02
N GLU A 15 -6.82 -7.53 -7.58
CA GLU A 15 -7.73 -6.79 -8.47
C GLU A 15 -6.97 -5.64 -9.16
N VAL A 16 -6.03 -5.03 -8.43
CA VAL A 16 -5.08 -4.05 -8.97
C VAL A 16 -3.65 -4.52 -8.72
N LYS A 17 -2.77 -4.28 -9.71
CA LYS A 17 -1.34 -4.65 -9.60
C LYS A 17 -0.57 -3.73 -8.67
N SER A 18 -0.92 -2.44 -8.67
CA SER A 18 -0.28 -1.42 -7.86
C SER A 18 -1.26 -0.28 -7.56
N ILE A 19 -0.98 0.45 -6.48
CA ILE A 19 -1.66 1.70 -6.15
C ILE A 19 -0.63 2.81 -5.94
N GLU A 20 -0.94 4.02 -6.36
CA GLU A 20 -0.11 5.19 -6.11
C GLU A 20 -0.71 6.01 -4.97
N ILE A 21 0.13 6.33 -3.98
CA ILE A 21 -0.23 7.16 -2.84
C ILE A 21 0.58 8.45 -2.93
N LYS A 22 -0.12 9.59 -2.94
CA LYS A 22 0.51 10.90 -2.94
C LYS A 22 1.22 11.16 -1.62
N LYS A 23 2.27 12.00 -1.64
CA LYS A 23 3.01 12.41 -0.44
C LYS A 23 2.10 12.91 0.70
N GLU A 24 1.07 13.68 0.34
CA GLU A 24 0.13 14.30 1.28
C GLU A 24 -0.74 13.25 2.00
N GLU A 25 -1.05 12.15 1.32
CA GLU A 25 -1.91 11.07 1.84
C GLU A 25 -1.11 9.95 2.50
N PHE A 26 0.22 9.93 2.30
CA PHE A 26 1.10 8.85 2.75
C PHE A 26 0.97 8.56 4.25
N LEU A 27 0.91 9.60 5.09
CA LEU A 27 0.82 9.42 6.53
C LEU A 27 -0.49 8.73 6.92
N GLN A 28 -1.62 9.16 6.34
CA GLN A 28 -2.94 8.58 6.62
C GLN A 28 -3.05 7.15 6.08
N PHE A 29 -2.52 6.90 4.88
CA PHE A 29 -2.47 5.56 4.29
C PHE A 29 -1.62 4.61 5.13
N ARG A 30 -0.44 5.08 5.58
CA ARG A 30 0.49 4.27 6.40
C ARG A 30 -0.17 3.78 7.68
N GLU A 31 -0.96 4.61 8.36
CA GLU A 31 -1.66 4.20 9.59
C GLU A 31 -2.61 3.03 9.40
N VAL A 32 -3.22 2.91 8.21
CA VAL A 32 -4.08 1.77 7.85
C VAL A 32 -3.22 0.58 7.43
N LEU A 33 -2.19 0.82 6.62
CA LEU A 33 -1.32 -0.22 6.09
C LEU A 33 -0.58 -1.01 7.18
N VAL A 34 -0.04 -0.32 8.19
CA VAL A 34 0.72 -0.98 9.28
C VAL A 34 -0.16 -1.79 10.23
N LYS A 35 -1.48 -1.58 10.20
CA LYS A 35 -2.46 -2.35 10.98
C LYS A 35 -2.90 -3.63 10.28
N ASP A 36 -2.60 -3.80 8.99
CA ASP A 36 -2.91 -5.02 8.26
C ASP A 36 -1.94 -6.15 8.65
N GLU A 37 -2.47 -7.35 8.89
CA GLU A 37 -1.69 -8.52 9.30
C GLU A 37 -0.67 -8.95 8.22
N LEU A 38 -0.98 -8.69 6.95
CA LEU A 38 -0.11 -8.97 5.82
C LEU A 38 0.80 -7.78 5.47
N PHE A 39 1.01 -6.81 6.37
CA PHE A 39 1.86 -5.64 6.15
C PHE A 39 3.22 -5.96 5.51
N LYS A 40 3.85 -7.08 5.89
CA LYS A 40 5.14 -7.51 5.33
C LYS A 40 5.08 -7.88 3.83
N HIS A 41 3.90 -8.19 3.30
CA HIS A 41 3.69 -8.46 1.89
C HIS A 41 3.57 -7.19 1.05
N PHE A 42 3.39 -6.02 1.68
CA PHE A 42 3.32 -4.76 0.94
C PHE A 42 4.71 -4.18 0.71
N ARG A 43 4.98 -3.86 -0.55
CA ARG A 43 6.20 -3.18 -0.97
C ARG A 43 5.86 -1.79 -1.47
N GLY A 44 6.44 -0.77 -0.84
CA GLY A 44 6.35 0.62 -1.28
C GLY A 44 7.60 1.05 -2.03
N GLU A 45 7.44 1.58 -3.24
CA GLU A 45 8.49 2.15 -4.07
C GLU A 45 8.30 3.67 -4.14
N ALA A 46 9.19 4.42 -3.50
CA ALA A 46 9.16 5.89 -3.54
C ALA A 46 9.55 6.40 -4.94
N LYS A 47 8.73 7.30 -5.48
CA LYS A 47 8.95 7.96 -6.77
C LYS A 47 9.48 9.38 -6.57
N GLN A 48 10.10 9.91 -7.62
CA GLN A 48 10.50 11.32 -7.68
C GLN A 48 9.25 12.20 -7.52
N GLY A 49 9.28 13.14 -6.57
CA GLY A 49 8.12 13.96 -6.18
C GLY A 49 7.45 13.55 -4.87
N GLY A 50 7.87 12.43 -4.26
CA GLY A 50 7.40 12.01 -2.93
C GLY A 50 6.15 11.14 -2.93
N ASN A 51 5.64 10.79 -4.12
CA ASN A 51 4.61 9.76 -4.25
C ASN A 51 5.22 8.38 -3.99
N VAL A 52 4.40 7.43 -3.56
CA VAL A 52 4.83 6.05 -3.28
C VAL A 52 3.90 5.09 -3.99
N VAL A 53 4.47 4.18 -4.78
CA VAL A 53 3.73 3.12 -5.45
C VAL A 53 3.79 1.87 -4.59
N PHE A 54 2.64 1.33 -4.18
CA PHE A 54 2.56 0.10 -3.42
C PHE A 54 2.18 -1.08 -4.32
N THR A 55 2.83 -2.21 -4.10
CA THR A 55 2.53 -3.51 -4.71
C THR A 55 2.37 -4.57 -3.62
N PHE A 56 1.58 -5.61 -3.91
CA PHE A 56 1.41 -6.76 -3.02
C PHE A 56 2.26 -7.92 -3.51
N LEU A 57 3.08 -8.49 -2.61
CA LEU A 57 3.99 -9.60 -2.90
C LEU A 57 3.40 -10.92 -2.41
N ASP A 58 3.59 -11.99 -3.19
CA ASP A 58 3.25 -13.37 -2.76
C ASP A 58 3.96 -13.77 -1.47
N GLN A 59 5.23 -13.37 -1.33
CA GLN A 59 6.07 -13.69 -0.19
C GLN A 59 6.31 -12.44 0.66
N PRO A 60 6.34 -12.57 2.00
CA PRO A 60 6.63 -11.44 2.87
C PRO A 60 8.07 -10.98 2.63
N ARG A 61 8.28 -9.66 2.69
CA ARG A 61 9.63 -9.11 2.73
C ARG A 61 10.35 -9.54 4.01
N SER A 62 11.65 -9.82 3.89
CA SER A 62 12.53 -10.23 5.00
C SER A 62 12.75 -9.12 6.01
#